data_AF-A0A6P8U691-F1
#
_entry.id   AF-A0A6P8U691-F1
#
_cell.length_a   1.000
_cell.length_b   1.000
_cell.length_c   1.000
_cell.angle_alpha   90.00
_cell.angle_beta   90.00
_cell.angle_gamma   90.00
#
_symmetry.space_group_name_H-M   'P 1'
#
loop_
_entity.id
_entity.type
_entity.pdbx_description
1 polymer ?
#
loop_
_entity_poly.entity_id
_entity_poly.type
_entity_poly.pdbx_seq_one_letter_code
_entity_poly.pdbx_strand_id
1 'polypeptide(L)'
;MAAENHNRAMCEFSRVRAVTTGWIVDFMFLSLCRRFKEGKFEEFNEIIQTLEAVTECPAKELHEDKTMICAFLARVMHGRQLDVQFEENEDMLPLMSAAKIWADIKHTVAEQRLFIDILELLFVQSVAVCLISDQISHACLALKWFEKNYTLPQNLCSKVSSMVKKKDPHDPLLNSYSFPRLLETVKTYLDAYLEKNPSDYLVKEATKVLQASPESEKSEDDDSTQDDLTQDDSTQDDATQDDATQDENIQTTKNKTWETTRVYLLPVPRYSVL
;
A
#
# COMPACT_ATOMS: atom_id res chain seq x y z
N MET A 1 23.98 -41.90 16.94
CA MET A 1 22.96 -42.28 15.95
C MET A 1 21.58 -41.71 16.30
N ALA A 2 20.93 -42.14 17.40
CA ALA A 2 19.56 -41.68 17.73
C ALA A 2 19.42 -40.15 17.90
N ALA A 3 20.35 -39.51 18.62
CA ALA A 3 20.35 -38.05 18.81
C ALA A 3 20.60 -37.28 17.50
N GLU A 4 21.43 -37.81 16.59
CA GLU A 4 21.66 -37.18 15.27
C GLU A 4 20.42 -37.27 14.38
N ASN A 5 19.71 -38.40 14.39
CA ASN A 5 18.44 -38.54 13.68
C ASN A 5 17.36 -37.60 14.24
N HIS A 6 17.32 -37.41 15.57
CA HIS A 6 16.41 -36.44 16.20
C HIS A 6 16.73 -35.00 15.80
N ASN A 7 18.01 -34.58 15.93
CA ASN A 7 18.46 -33.25 15.52
C ASN A 7 18.23 -32.98 14.02
N ARG A 8 18.42 -34.01 13.18
CA ARG A 8 18.11 -33.94 11.74
C ARG A 8 16.62 -33.71 11.49
N ALA A 9 15.74 -34.51 12.12
CA ALA A 9 14.29 -34.36 11.98
C ALA A 9 13.79 -33.00 12.49
N MET A 10 14.37 -32.46 13.58
CA MET A 10 14.06 -31.11 14.06
C MET A 10 14.52 -30.02 13.06
N CYS A 11 15.69 -30.19 12.44
CA CYS A 11 16.18 -29.28 11.39
C CYS A 11 15.27 -29.31 10.14
N GLU A 12 14.88 -30.50 9.70
CA GLU A 12 13.95 -30.70 8.58
C GLU A 12 12.58 -30.07 8.88
N PHE A 13 11.99 -30.29 10.07
CA PHE A 13 10.73 -29.65 10.46
C PHE A 13 10.83 -28.13 10.63
N SER A 14 11.97 -27.60 11.09
CA SER A 14 12.21 -26.15 11.16
C SER A 14 12.20 -25.51 9.78
N ARG A 15 12.82 -26.16 8.78
CA ARG A 15 12.81 -25.70 7.38
C ARG A 15 11.42 -25.79 6.75
N VAL A 16 10.66 -26.85 7.01
CA VAL A 16 9.24 -26.96 6.58
C VAL A 16 8.43 -25.81 7.17
N ARG A 17 8.57 -25.54 8.48
CA ARG A 17 7.86 -24.44 9.15
C ARG A 17 8.18 -23.09 8.51
N ALA A 18 9.45 -22.78 8.22
CA ALA A 18 9.84 -21.53 7.58
C ALA A 18 9.17 -21.34 6.21
N VAL A 19 9.12 -22.39 5.38
CA VAL A 19 8.42 -22.37 4.08
C VAL A 19 6.92 -22.18 4.26
N THR A 20 6.29 -22.91 5.18
CA THR A 20 4.85 -22.76 5.48
C THR A 20 4.51 -21.38 6.04
N THR A 21 5.34 -20.80 6.91
CA THR A 21 5.17 -19.42 7.39
C THR A 21 5.24 -18.43 6.23
N GLY A 22 6.19 -18.57 5.31
CA GLY A 22 6.29 -17.70 4.14
C GLY A 22 5.07 -17.79 3.23
N TRP A 23 4.56 -19.00 2.99
CA TRP A 23 3.29 -19.22 2.27
C TRP A 23 2.08 -18.58 2.96
N ILE A 24 2.01 -18.61 4.29
CA ILE A 24 0.96 -17.92 5.06
C ILE A 24 1.11 -16.40 4.93
N VAL A 25 2.32 -15.84 5.09
CA VAL A 25 2.58 -14.41 4.91
C VAL A 25 2.17 -13.94 3.52
N ASP A 26 2.47 -14.72 2.48
CA ASP A 26 2.11 -14.43 1.10
C ASP A 26 0.58 -14.44 0.87
N PHE A 27 -0.13 -15.42 1.42
CA PHE A 27 -1.61 -15.45 1.40
C PHE A 27 -2.24 -14.27 2.16
N MET A 28 -1.68 -13.92 3.33
CA MET A 28 -2.16 -12.80 4.14
C MET A 28 -1.91 -11.46 3.44
N PHE A 29 -0.75 -11.29 2.80
CA PHE A 29 -0.41 -10.14 1.96
C PHE A 29 -1.39 -9.96 0.78
N LEU A 30 -1.69 -11.05 0.05
CA LEU A 30 -2.69 -11.01 -1.03
C LEU A 30 -4.08 -10.65 -0.51
N SER A 31 -4.50 -11.28 0.58
CA SER A 31 -5.81 -11.03 1.22
C SER A 31 -5.94 -9.57 1.67
N LEU A 32 -4.89 -9.01 2.27
CA LEU A 32 -4.78 -7.61 2.71
C LEU A 32 -4.85 -6.64 1.53
N CYS A 33 -4.06 -6.86 0.48
CA CYS A 33 -4.11 -6.06 -0.75
C CYS A 33 -5.51 -6.07 -1.38
N ARG A 34 -6.23 -7.20 -1.28
CA ARG A 34 -7.60 -7.31 -1.77
C ARG A 34 -8.61 -6.56 -0.87
N ARG A 35 -8.52 -6.65 0.47
CA ARG A 35 -9.40 -5.85 1.36
C ARG A 35 -9.17 -4.35 1.16
N PHE A 36 -7.92 -3.92 0.96
CA PHE A 36 -7.56 -2.54 0.62
C PHE A 36 -8.22 -2.09 -0.69
N LYS A 37 -8.10 -2.89 -1.77
CA LYS A 37 -8.72 -2.59 -3.07
C LYS A 37 -10.25 -2.50 -3.01
N GLU A 38 -10.88 -3.36 -2.21
CA GLU A 38 -12.32 -3.35 -1.93
C GLU A 38 -12.76 -2.27 -0.90
N GLY A 39 -11.83 -1.52 -0.28
CA GLY A 39 -12.13 -0.48 0.71
C GLY A 39 -12.64 -0.99 2.07
N LYS A 40 -12.51 -2.29 2.36
CA LYS A 40 -13.09 -2.93 3.54
C LYS A 40 -12.19 -2.82 4.77
N PHE A 41 -12.38 -1.74 5.53
CA PHE A 41 -11.54 -1.37 6.67
C PHE A 41 -11.47 -2.43 7.79
N GLU A 42 -12.60 -2.98 8.26
CA GLU A 42 -12.58 -3.95 9.37
C GLU A 42 -11.92 -5.28 8.96
N GLU A 43 -12.34 -5.87 7.83
CA GLU A 43 -11.71 -7.09 7.29
C GLU A 43 -10.21 -6.88 6.97
N PHE A 44 -9.77 -5.66 6.64
CA PHE A 44 -8.36 -5.32 6.48
C PHE A 44 -7.61 -5.34 7.82
N ASN A 45 -8.21 -4.82 8.89
CA ASN A 45 -7.61 -4.75 10.22
C ASN A 45 -7.48 -6.13 10.89
N GLU A 46 -8.47 -7.01 10.72
CA GLU A 46 -8.39 -8.42 11.16
C GLU A 46 -7.18 -9.14 10.55
N ILE A 47 -6.89 -8.87 9.27
CA ILE A 47 -5.76 -9.45 8.54
C ILE A 47 -4.43 -8.84 8.99
N ILE A 48 -4.35 -7.54 9.29
CA ILE A 48 -3.17 -6.90 9.92
C ILE A 48 -2.82 -7.58 11.25
N GLN A 49 -3.79 -7.70 12.17
CA GLN A 49 -3.57 -8.29 13.50
C GLN A 49 -3.15 -9.75 13.41
N THR A 50 -3.71 -10.50 12.46
CA THR A 50 -3.33 -11.90 12.22
C THR A 50 -1.95 -12.02 11.57
N LEU A 51 -1.57 -11.11 10.67
CA LEU A 51 -0.25 -11.05 10.05
C LEU A 51 0.85 -10.70 11.07
N GLU A 52 0.57 -9.80 12.01
CA GLU A 52 1.45 -9.50 13.15
C GLU A 52 1.78 -10.77 13.94
N ALA A 53 0.76 -11.51 14.39
CA ALA A 53 0.94 -12.75 15.16
C ALA A 53 1.73 -13.84 14.39
N VAL A 54 1.61 -13.90 13.05
CA VAL A 54 2.39 -14.81 12.20
C VAL A 54 3.85 -14.35 12.02
N THR A 55 4.07 -13.03 11.93
CA THR A 55 5.40 -12.45 11.63
C THR A 55 6.30 -12.26 12.87
N GLU A 56 5.85 -12.62 14.08
CA GLU A 56 6.76 -12.75 15.24
C GLU A 56 7.80 -13.88 15.07
N CYS A 57 7.58 -14.84 14.16
CA CYS A 57 8.56 -15.85 13.77
C CYS A 57 9.80 -15.24 13.08
N PRO A 58 10.98 -15.92 13.10
CA PRO A 58 12.22 -15.44 12.46
C PRO A 58 12.21 -15.51 10.91
N ALA A 59 11.03 -15.47 10.27
CA ALA A 59 10.89 -15.41 8.81
C ALA A 59 11.04 -13.97 8.25
N LYS A 60 11.37 -12.98 9.11
CA LYS A 60 11.38 -11.55 8.80
C LYS A 60 12.28 -11.16 7.62
N GLU A 61 13.42 -11.83 7.46
CA GLU A 61 14.39 -11.58 6.38
C GLU A 61 13.88 -12.02 4.99
N LEU A 62 12.81 -12.82 4.89
CA LEU A 62 12.35 -13.40 3.63
C LEU A 62 11.18 -12.64 2.97
N HIS A 63 10.53 -11.73 3.71
CA HIS A 63 9.33 -10.99 3.26
C HIS A 63 9.39 -9.50 3.67
N GLU A 64 10.58 -8.89 3.66
CA GLU A 64 10.79 -7.49 4.08
C GLU A 64 9.91 -6.51 3.29
N ASP A 65 9.98 -6.54 1.95
CA ASP A 65 9.13 -5.75 1.04
C ASP A 65 7.65 -5.87 1.39
N LYS A 66 7.11 -7.10 1.47
CA LYS A 66 5.68 -7.36 1.67
C LYS A 66 5.23 -6.87 3.05
N THR A 67 6.09 -7.00 4.07
CA THR A 67 5.86 -6.47 5.42
C THR A 67 5.81 -4.94 5.40
N MET A 68 6.76 -4.29 4.73
CA MET A 68 6.79 -2.83 4.59
C MET A 68 5.63 -2.30 3.72
N ILE A 69 5.17 -3.04 2.71
CA ILE A 69 3.96 -2.71 1.95
C ILE A 69 2.72 -2.81 2.85
N CYS A 70 2.55 -3.88 3.64
CA CYS A 70 1.47 -3.94 4.64
C CYS A 70 1.54 -2.75 5.63
N ALA A 71 2.74 -2.40 6.08
CA ALA A 71 2.98 -1.27 6.98
C ALA A 71 2.58 0.08 6.36
N PHE A 72 2.85 0.27 5.06
CA PHE A 72 2.41 1.42 4.27
C PHE A 72 0.89 1.46 4.09
N LEU A 73 0.28 0.34 3.65
CA LEU A 73 -1.15 0.25 3.42
C LEU A 73 -1.97 0.49 4.69
N ALA A 74 -1.50 0.00 5.85
CA ALA A 74 -2.15 0.26 7.13
C ALA A 74 -2.18 1.76 7.45
N ARG A 75 -1.06 2.46 7.27
CA ARG A 75 -0.93 3.90 7.48
C ARG A 75 -1.77 4.73 6.50
N VAL A 76 -1.98 4.24 5.27
CA VAL A 76 -2.89 4.85 4.28
C VAL A 76 -4.37 4.61 4.62
N MET A 77 -4.76 3.40 5.02
CA MET A 77 -6.15 3.09 5.43
C MET A 77 -6.59 3.94 6.64
N HIS A 78 -5.72 4.05 7.64
CA HIS A 78 -5.93 4.91 8.82
C HIS A 78 -5.63 6.39 8.53
N GLY A 79 -5.41 6.78 7.27
CA GLY A 79 -4.95 8.11 6.85
C GLY A 79 -5.86 9.28 7.22
N ARG A 80 -7.07 9.01 7.73
CA ARG A 80 -8.05 10.00 8.20
C ARG A 80 -8.21 10.04 9.73
N GLN A 81 -7.62 9.09 10.46
CA GLN A 81 -7.73 8.96 11.91
C GLN A 81 -6.52 9.62 12.57
N LEU A 82 -6.62 10.93 12.82
CA LEU A 82 -5.53 11.74 13.39
C LEU A 82 -5.19 11.36 14.85
N ASP A 83 -6.02 10.53 15.48
CA ASP A 83 -5.87 9.93 16.80
C ASP A 83 -5.06 8.63 16.81
N VAL A 84 -4.80 8.03 15.63
CA VAL A 84 -4.06 6.76 15.51
C VAL A 84 -2.56 7.00 15.37
N GLN A 85 -1.78 6.43 16.30
CA GLN A 85 -0.32 6.55 16.31
C GLN A 85 0.37 5.30 15.73
N PHE A 86 1.30 5.52 14.78
CA PHE A 86 2.14 4.48 14.16
C PHE A 86 3.63 4.55 14.54
N GLU A 87 4.08 5.63 15.18
CA GLU A 87 5.46 5.83 15.61
C GLU A 87 5.51 6.16 17.11
N GLU A 88 6.69 6.10 17.72
CA GLU A 88 6.92 6.57 19.11
C GLU A 88 6.78 8.10 19.27
N ASN A 89 6.81 8.85 18.17
CA ASN A 89 6.60 10.29 18.16
C ASN A 89 5.11 10.60 17.93
N GLU A 90 4.42 11.10 18.96
CA GLU A 90 2.98 11.40 18.93
C GLU A 90 2.59 12.42 17.86
N ASP A 91 3.51 13.34 17.51
CA ASP A 91 3.39 14.29 16.40
C ASP A 91 3.31 13.61 15.00
N MET A 92 3.57 12.31 14.88
CA MET A 92 3.59 11.61 13.58
C MET A 92 2.20 11.07 13.17
N LEU A 93 1.46 11.90 12.46
CA LEU A 93 0.20 11.55 11.82
C LEU A 93 0.34 10.36 10.84
N PRO A 94 -0.70 9.52 10.66
CA PRO A 94 -0.66 8.34 9.79
C PRO A 94 -0.12 8.57 8.37
N LEU A 95 -0.56 9.61 7.66
CA LEU A 95 -0.10 9.87 6.28
C LEU A 95 1.34 10.41 6.19
N MET A 96 1.83 11.09 7.22
CA MET A 96 3.26 11.46 7.33
C MET A 96 4.10 10.21 7.58
N SER A 97 3.63 9.32 8.46
CA SER A 97 4.24 8.01 8.67
C SER A 97 4.21 7.15 7.39
N ALA A 98 3.11 7.18 6.61
CA ALA A 98 3.02 6.49 5.32
C ALA A 98 4.09 6.98 4.32
N ALA A 99 4.37 8.29 4.28
CA ALA A 99 5.39 8.83 3.39
C ALA A 99 6.82 8.39 3.73
N LYS A 100 7.13 8.10 5.01
CA LYS A 100 8.40 7.44 5.40
C LYS A 100 8.51 6.08 4.72
N ILE A 101 7.58 5.19 5.04
CA ILE A 101 7.57 3.80 4.55
C ILE A 101 7.54 3.78 3.01
N TRP A 102 6.80 4.69 2.38
CA TRP A 102 6.77 4.86 0.92
C TRP A 102 8.17 5.12 0.33
N ALA A 103 8.96 5.99 0.97
CA ALA A 103 10.32 6.30 0.53
C ALA A 103 11.27 5.11 0.70
N ASP A 104 11.09 4.31 1.76
CA ASP A 104 11.89 3.09 2.01
C ASP A 104 11.59 2.01 0.95
N ILE A 105 10.30 1.78 0.66
CA ILE A 105 9.86 0.82 -0.38
C ILE A 105 9.95 1.36 -1.81
N LYS A 106 10.55 2.54 -2.05
CA LYS A 106 10.71 3.14 -3.38
C LYS A 106 11.29 2.16 -4.42
N HIS A 107 12.18 1.27 -3.98
CA HIS A 107 12.82 0.26 -4.83
C HIS A 107 11.85 -0.81 -5.38
N THR A 108 10.67 -0.97 -4.78
CA THR A 108 9.60 -1.86 -5.24
C THR A 108 8.76 -1.26 -6.36
N VAL A 109 8.80 0.08 -6.54
CA VAL A 109 7.97 0.81 -7.49
C VAL A 109 8.61 0.79 -8.88
N ALA A 110 7.92 0.24 -9.87
CA ALA A 110 8.45 0.12 -11.23
C ALA A 110 8.58 1.48 -11.95
N GLU A 111 7.63 2.39 -11.73
CA GLU A 111 7.57 3.68 -12.41
C GLU A 111 7.92 4.85 -11.48
N GLN A 112 8.87 5.69 -11.90
CA GLN A 112 9.26 6.88 -11.14
C GLN A 112 8.12 7.90 -11.01
N ARG A 113 7.24 8.05 -12.02
CA ARG A 113 6.09 8.95 -11.93
C ARG A 113 5.09 8.49 -10.87
N LEU A 114 4.78 7.19 -10.82
CA LEU A 114 3.89 6.60 -9.81
C LEU A 114 4.42 6.82 -8.38
N PHE A 115 5.74 6.72 -8.17
CA PHE A 115 6.37 7.08 -6.89
C PHE A 115 6.13 8.54 -6.50
N ILE A 116 6.29 9.46 -7.45
CA ILE A 116 6.11 10.90 -7.26
C ILE A 116 4.62 11.24 -7.02
N ASP A 117 3.70 10.68 -7.81
CA ASP A 117 2.26 10.92 -7.68
C ASP A 117 1.76 10.51 -6.28
N ILE A 118 2.15 9.33 -5.80
CA ILE A 118 1.78 8.87 -4.45
C ILE A 118 2.39 9.79 -3.38
N LEU A 119 3.63 10.24 -3.52
CA LEU A 119 4.27 11.15 -2.57
C LEU A 119 3.59 12.55 -2.54
N GLU A 120 3.24 13.11 -3.69
CA GLU A 120 2.49 14.37 -3.79
C GLU A 120 1.07 14.23 -3.21
N LEU A 121 0.39 13.10 -3.46
CA LEU A 121 -0.93 12.78 -2.89
C LEU A 121 -0.88 12.63 -1.36
N LEU A 122 0.13 11.95 -0.82
CA LEU A 122 0.37 11.83 0.62
C LEU A 122 0.63 13.19 1.27
N PHE A 123 1.44 14.05 0.63
CA PHE A 123 1.69 15.41 1.11
C PHE A 123 0.41 16.23 1.21
N VAL A 124 -0.35 16.35 0.12
CA VAL A 124 -1.57 17.16 0.09
C VAL A 124 -2.61 16.60 1.06
N GLN A 125 -2.83 15.28 1.09
CA GLN A 125 -3.83 14.68 1.98
C GLN A 125 -3.44 14.76 3.47
N SER A 126 -2.17 14.69 3.83
CA SER A 126 -1.72 14.89 5.22
C SER A 126 -2.15 16.26 5.76
N VAL A 127 -2.07 17.30 4.92
CA VAL A 127 -2.53 18.65 5.28
C VAL A 127 -4.04 18.77 5.18
N ALA A 128 -4.66 18.23 4.12
CA ALA A 128 -6.09 18.35 3.86
C ALA A 128 -6.96 17.70 4.94
N VAL A 129 -6.61 16.49 5.39
CA VAL A 129 -7.32 15.80 6.49
C VAL A 129 -7.31 16.66 7.75
N CYS A 130 -6.15 17.23 8.10
CA CYS A 130 -6.04 18.13 9.25
C CYS A 130 -6.92 19.38 9.13
N LEU A 131 -7.01 20.00 7.95
CA LEU A 131 -7.90 21.15 7.72
C LEU A 131 -9.38 20.77 7.78
N ILE A 132 -9.76 19.59 7.27
CA ILE A 132 -11.14 19.07 7.34
C ILE A 132 -11.56 18.78 8.80
N SER A 133 -10.61 18.40 9.66
CA SER A 133 -10.83 18.20 11.10
C SER A 133 -10.62 19.45 11.98
N ASP A 134 -10.44 20.65 11.40
CA ASP A 134 -10.05 21.91 12.06
C ASP A 134 -8.77 21.83 12.93
N GLN A 135 -7.93 20.81 12.70
CA GLN A 135 -6.65 20.59 13.36
C GLN A 135 -5.54 21.43 12.71
N ILE A 136 -5.68 22.76 12.76
CA ILE A 136 -4.79 23.71 12.07
C ILE A 136 -3.33 23.58 12.54
N SER A 137 -3.08 23.18 13.80
CA SER A 137 -1.77 22.83 14.34
C SER A 137 -1.12 21.69 13.55
N HIS A 138 -1.83 20.56 13.43
CA HIS A 138 -1.40 19.38 12.68
C HIS A 138 -1.26 19.67 11.17
N ALA A 139 -2.12 20.51 10.60
CA ALA A 139 -1.98 20.96 9.21
C ALA A 139 -0.65 21.74 8.98
N CYS A 140 -0.29 22.62 9.92
CA CYS A 140 0.98 23.35 9.89
C CYS A 140 2.20 22.45 10.16
N LEU A 141 2.05 21.43 11.00
CA LEU A 141 3.07 20.43 11.30
C LEU A 141 3.37 19.57 10.07
N ALA A 142 2.34 18.99 9.46
CA ALA A 142 2.42 18.17 8.26
C ALA A 142 3.10 18.92 7.11
N LEU A 143 2.66 20.15 6.82
CA LEU A 143 3.26 21.01 5.79
C LEU A 143 4.78 21.16 5.98
N LYS A 144 5.20 21.62 7.17
CA LYS A 144 6.63 21.82 7.49
C LYS A 144 7.43 20.51 7.50
N TRP A 145 6.81 19.40 7.88
CA TRP A 145 7.47 18.10 7.90
C TRP A 145 7.71 17.60 6.46
N PHE A 146 6.74 17.71 5.57
CA PHE A 146 6.93 17.35 4.16
C PHE A 146 7.96 18.25 3.47
N GLU A 147 7.86 19.57 3.62
CA GLU A 147 8.84 20.55 3.08
C GLU A 147 10.27 20.33 3.61
N LYS A 148 10.43 19.72 4.79
CA LYS A 148 11.75 19.40 5.38
C LYS A 148 12.34 18.08 4.89
N ASN A 149 11.52 17.07 4.62
CA ASN A 149 11.99 15.71 4.35
C ASN A 149 11.99 15.34 2.84
N TYR A 150 11.26 16.07 2.00
CA TYR A 150 11.12 15.76 0.57
C TYR A 150 11.26 16.99 -0.33
N THR A 151 11.94 16.80 -1.47
CA THR A 151 11.92 17.77 -2.57
C THR A 151 10.58 17.71 -3.28
N LEU A 152 9.73 18.71 -3.05
CA LEU A 152 8.36 18.78 -3.59
C LEU A 152 8.21 19.94 -4.59
N PRO A 153 7.29 19.88 -5.56
CA PRO A 153 7.10 20.94 -6.54
C PRO A 153 6.72 22.28 -5.89
N GLN A 154 7.50 23.34 -6.17
CA GLN A 154 7.34 24.65 -5.51
C GLN A 154 5.94 25.27 -5.72
N ASN A 155 5.29 25.00 -6.85
CA ASN A 155 3.91 25.37 -7.13
C ASN A 155 2.91 24.63 -6.23
N LEU A 156 3.15 23.36 -5.92
CA LEU A 156 2.32 22.55 -5.01
C LEU A 156 2.48 23.03 -3.57
N CYS A 157 3.72 23.19 -3.08
CA CYS A 157 4.00 23.73 -1.74
C CYS A 157 3.36 25.12 -1.55
N SER A 158 3.44 25.98 -2.57
CA SER A 158 2.81 27.31 -2.55
C SER A 158 1.28 27.26 -2.44
N LYS A 159 0.62 26.31 -3.12
CA LYS A 159 -0.83 26.10 -3.02
C LYS A 159 -1.23 25.54 -1.65
N VAL A 160 -0.58 24.48 -1.18
CA VAL A 160 -0.86 23.88 0.14
C VAL A 160 -0.60 24.90 1.27
N SER A 161 0.49 25.67 1.19
CA SER A 161 0.73 26.83 2.06
C SER A 161 -0.39 27.89 2.02
N SER A 162 -1.07 28.07 0.89
CA SER A 162 -2.21 28.98 0.79
C SER A 162 -3.44 28.40 1.49
N MET A 163 -3.74 27.11 1.30
CA MET A 163 -4.85 26.41 1.98
C MET A 163 -4.77 26.53 3.50
N VAL A 164 -3.59 26.26 4.07
CA VAL A 164 -3.34 26.36 5.52
C VAL A 164 -3.52 27.80 6.02
N LYS A 165 -3.07 28.81 5.26
CA LYS A 165 -3.23 30.23 5.62
C LYS A 165 -4.68 30.70 5.53
N LYS A 166 -5.46 30.22 4.56
CA LYS A 166 -6.89 30.49 4.41
C LYS A 166 -7.75 29.74 5.44
N LYS A 167 -7.24 28.61 5.97
CA LYS A 167 -8.02 27.54 6.64
C LYS A 167 -9.14 26.99 5.74
N ASP A 168 -8.81 26.71 4.48
CA ASP A 168 -9.77 26.31 3.46
C ASP A 168 -9.71 24.79 3.20
N PRO A 169 -10.68 23.99 3.71
CA PRO A 169 -10.76 22.55 3.47
C PRO A 169 -11.43 22.21 2.12
N HIS A 170 -11.75 23.21 1.29
CA HIS A 170 -12.48 23.05 0.03
C HIS A 170 -11.75 23.69 -1.17
N ASP A 171 -10.46 24.00 -1.03
CA ASP A 171 -9.64 24.55 -2.11
C ASP A 171 -9.64 23.61 -3.35
N PRO A 172 -9.82 24.13 -4.58
CA PRO A 172 -9.89 23.32 -5.81
C PRO A 172 -8.71 22.37 -6.06
N LEU A 173 -7.56 22.54 -5.40
CA LEU A 173 -6.47 21.56 -5.40
C LEU A 173 -6.95 20.14 -5.04
N LEU A 174 -7.91 20.03 -4.11
CA LEU A 174 -8.42 18.75 -3.61
C LEU A 174 -9.24 17.96 -4.63
N ASN A 175 -9.63 18.57 -5.76
CA ASN A 175 -10.24 17.85 -6.88
C ASN A 175 -9.22 16.93 -7.58
N SER A 176 -7.97 17.41 -7.75
CA SER A 176 -6.88 16.65 -8.36
C SER A 176 -6.14 15.77 -7.35
N TYR A 177 -5.96 16.25 -6.13
CA TYR A 177 -5.23 15.56 -5.06
C TYR A 177 -6.17 15.04 -3.97
N SER A 178 -7.19 14.30 -4.36
CA SER A 178 -8.25 13.79 -3.45
C SER A 178 -7.82 12.52 -2.69
N PHE A 179 -8.44 12.23 -1.54
CA PHE A 179 -8.21 10.96 -0.83
C PHE A 179 -8.60 9.73 -1.67
N PRO A 180 -9.74 9.72 -2.41
CA PRO A 180 -10.00 8.65 -3.38
C PRO A 180 -8.89 8.52 -4.43
N ARG A 181 -8.32 9.62 -4.93
CA ARG A 181 -7.19 9.55 -5.88
C ARG A 181 -5.95 8.92 -5.24
N LEU A 182 -5.63 9.25 -3.99
CA LEU A 182 -4.57 8.57 -3.23
C LEU A 182 -4.81 7.06 -3.17
N LEU A 183 -6.03 6.62 -2.82
CA LEU A 183 -6.37 5.20 -2.77
C LEU A 183 -6.22 4.54 -4.14
N GLU A 184 -6.84 5.07 -5.21
CA GLU A 184 -6.75 4.47 -6.55
C GLU A 184 -5.32 4.41 -7.08
N THR A 185 -4.50 5.46 -6.88
CA THR A 185 -3.09 5.42 -7.30
C THR A 185 -2.27 4.40 -6.50
N VAL A 186 -2.56 4.21 -5.21
CA VAL A 186 -1.97 3.10 -4.43
C VAL A 186 -2.47 1.73 -4.92
N LYS A 187 -3.72 1.59 -5.36
CA LYS A 187 -4.19 0.33 -5.98
C LYS A 187 -3.39 0.00 -7.25
N THR A 188 -3.18 0.98 -8.14
CA THR A 188 -2.33 0.82 -9.34
C THR A 188 -0.92 0.32 -9.00
N TYR A 189 -0.30 0.85 -7.94
CA TYR A 189 0.98 0.34 -7.44
C TYR A 189 0.88 -1.13 -7.00
N LEU A 190 -0.17 -1.50 -6.27
CA LEU A 190 -0.38 -2.90 -5.84
C LEU A 190 -0.66 -3.84 -7.02
N ASP A 191 -1.35 -3.40 -8.07
CA ASP A 191 -1.51 -4.20 -9.30
C ASP A 191 -0.15 -4.48 -9.96
N ALA A 192 0.65 -3.44 -10.23
CA ALA A 192 1.97 -3.58 -10.84
C ALA A 192 2.97 -4.38 -9.96
N TYR A 193 2.91 -4.23 -8.63
CA TYR A 193 3.74 -5.02 -7.72
C TYR A 193 3.34 -6.51 -7.73
N LEU A 194 2.04 -6.81 -7.74
CA LEU A 194 1.54 -8.19 -7.69
C LEU A 194 1.72 -8.94 -9.02
N GLU A 195 1.59 -8.25 -10.15
CA GLU A 195 1.91 -8.82 -11.48
C GLU A 195 3.38 -9.26 -11.54
N LYS A 196 4.29 -8.42 -11.04
CA LYS A 196 5.74 -8.71 -11.00
C LYS A 196 6.14 -9.72 -9.92
N ASN A 197 5.39 -9.80 -8.81
CA ASN A 197 5.71 -10.61 -7.64
C ASN A 197 4.54 -11.56 -7.24
N PRO A 198 4.14 -12.51 -8.11
CA PRO A 198 3.03 -13.41 -7.85
C PRO A 198 3.29 -14.23 -6.58
N SER A 199 2.37 -14.10 -5.62
CA SER A 199 2.49 -14.61 -4.24
C SER A 199 1.42 -15.68 -3.94
N ASP A 200 1.03 -16.45 -4.95
CA ASP A 200 -0.29 -17.07 -5.07
C ASP A 200 -0.33 -18.59 -4.80
N TYR A 201 0.71 -19.16 -4.20
CA TYR A 201 0.82 -20.62 -4.00
C TYR A 201 -0.37 -21.21 -3.22
N LEU A 202 -0.67 -20.71 -2.00
CA LEU A 202 -1.81 -21.22 -1.23
C LEU A 202 -3.16 -20.92 -1.91
N VAL A 203 -3.26 -19.82 -2.66
CA VAL A 203 -4.46 -19.48 -3.41
C VAL A 203 -4.68 -20.52 -4.50
N LYS A 204 -3.65 -20.86 -5.30
CA LYS A 204 -3.70 -21.89 -6.33
C LYS A 204 -4.07 -23.27 -5.77
N GLU A 205 -3.45 -23.70 -4.67
CA GLU A 205 -3.78 -25.00 -4.08
C GLU A 205 -5.20 -25.02 -3.48
N ALA A 206 -5.65 -23.93 -2.83
CA ALA A 206 -7.03 -23.82 -2.34
C ALA A 206 -8.06 -23.81 -3.48
N THR A 207 -7.79 -23.10 -4.58
CA THR A 207 -8.66 -23.09 -5.77
C THR A 207 -8.83 -24.48 -6.37
N LYS A 208 -7.77 -25.31 -6.43
CA LYS A 208 -7.89 -26.71 -6.87
C LYS A 208 -8.81 -27.54 -5.97
N VAL A 209 -8.73 -27.35 -4.65
CA VAL A 209 -9.60 -28.06 -3.69
C VAL A 209 -11.07 -27.66 -3.88
N LEU A 210 -11.35 -26.37 -4.10
CA LEU A 210 -12.69 -25.89 -4.42
C LEU A 210 -13.20 -26.47 -5.75
N GLN A 211 -12.39 -26.46 -6.81
CA GLN A 211 -12.73 -27.05 -8.12
C GLN A 211 -12.92 -28.58 -8.09
N ALA A 212 -12.37 -29.27 -7.09
CA ALA A 212 -12.54 -30.70 -6.89
C ALA A 212 -13.74 -31.07 -5.99
N SER A 213 -14.46 -30.09 -5.43
CA SER A 213 -15.55 -30.30 -4.48
C SER A 213 -16.92 -30.06 -5.17
N PRO A 214 -17.74 -31.09 -5.42
CA PRO A 214 -18.98 -30.97 -6.20
C PRO A 214 -20.16 -30.45 -5.37
N GLU A 215 -20.04 -29.25 -4.79
CA GLU A 215 -21.13 -28.61 -4.03
C GLU A 215 -21.38 -27.16 -4.48
N SER A 216 -22.68 -26.84 -4.67
CA SER A 216 -23.26 -25.51 -4.95
C SER A 216 -23.32 -24.98 -6.39
N GLU A 217 -23.13 -25.80 -7.42
CA GLU A 217 -23.88 -25.57 -8.68
C GLU A 217 -25.36 -25.88 -8.43
N LYS A 218 -26.18 -24.84 -8.29
CA LYS A 218 -27.64 -24.91 -8.30
C LYS A 218 -28.23 -23.97 -9.34
N SER A 219 -28.25 -24.48 -10.57
CA SER A 219 -29.31 -24.27 -11.56
C SER A 219 -29.90 -22.85 -11.70
N GLU A 220 -29.33 -22.08 -12.62
CA GLU A 220 -30.10 -21.16 -13.46
C GLU A 220 -29.79 -21.51 -14.93
N ASP A 221 -30.42 -22.57 -15.44
CA ASP A 221 -30.60 -22.77 -16.89
C ASP A 221 -31.56 -21.65 -17.35
N ASP A 222 -31.07 -20.71 -18.14
CA ASP A 222 -31.18 -20.70 -19.61
C ASP A 222 -32.64 -20.65 -20.12
N ASP A 223 -33.06 -19.45 -20.52
CA ASP A 223 -33.94 -19.28 -21.67
C ASP A 223 -33.31 -18.21 -22.57
N SER A 224 -32.82 -18.64 -23.72
CA SER A 224 -32.09 -17.82 -24.68
C SER A 224 -32.93 -17.62 -25.94
N THR A 225 -32.98 -16.38 -26.45
CA THR A 225 -33.66 -16.05 -27.72
C THR A 225 -32.74 -15.16 -28.56
N GLN A 226 -32.54 -15.57 -29.82
CA GLN A 226 -31.72 -14.87 -30.81
C GLN A 226 -32.50 -13.76 -31.54
N ASP A 227 -31.76 -12.84 -32.17
CA ASP A 227 -31.97 -12.27 -33.52
C ASP A 227 -31.40 -10.82 -33.60
N ASP A 228 -30.94 -10.27 -34.73
CA ASP A 228 -30.13 -10.84 -35.83
C ASP A 228 -29.36 -9.70 -36.56
N LEU A 229 -28.41 -10.07 -37.42
CA LEU A 229 -27.55 -9.30 -38.36
C LEU A 229 -27.87 -7.83 -38.74
N THR A 230 -26.82 -6.98 -38.77
CA THR A 230 -26.25 -6.22 -39.94
C THR A 230 -25.11 -5.28 -39.44
N GLN A 231 -23.92 -5.13 -40.09
CA GLN A 231 -23.55 -4.47 -41.38
C GLN A 231 -23.95 -2.98 -41.46
N ASP A 232 -23.18 -2.00 -41.97
CA ASP A 232 -21.83 -1.85 -42.60
C ASP A 232 -21.47 -0.32 -42.54
N ASP A 233 -20.28 0.25 -42.81
CA ASP A 233 -18.85 -0.13 -42.97
C ASP A 233 -18.00 1.20 -43.06
N SER A 234 -16.65 1.13 -43.04
CA SER A 234 -15.65 2.16 -43.51
C SER A 234 -15.46 3.45 -42.67
N THR A 235 -14.32 4.19 -42.65
CA THR A 235 -12.92 4.03 -43.15
C THR A 235 -11.98 5.08 -42.50
N GLN A 236 -10.67 4.78 -42.38
CA GLN A 236 -9.51 5.71 -42.43
C GLN A 236 -9.42 6.87 -41.39
N ASP A 237 -8.33 7.63 -41.22
CA ASP A 237 -6.88 7.35 -41.25
C ASP A 237 -6.15 8.49 -40.49
N ASP A 238 -4.91 8.22 -40.06
CA ASP A 238 -3.68 9.03 -40.26
C ASP A 238 -2.75 9.03 -39.02
N ALA A 239 -1.45 9.28 -39.25
CA ALA A 239 -0.37 9.14 -38.27
C ALA A 239 0.44 10.44 -38.11
N THR A 240 1.38 10.47 -37.15
CA THR A 240 2.80 10.88 -37.33
C THR A 240 3.45 11.38 -36.01
N GLN A 241 4.29 10.51 -35.43
CA GLN A 241 5.63 10.73 -34.85
C GLN A 241 6.04 11.95 -33.96
N ASP A 242 6.82 11.59 -32.92
CA ASP A 242 8.01 12.24 -32.33
C ASP A 242 7.83 13.62 -31.61
N ASP A 243 8.71 14.09 -30.70
CA ASP A 243 10.11 13.74 -30.38
C ASP A 243 10.47 14.00 -28.88
N ALA A 244 11.70 13.64 -28.50
CA ALA A 244 12.56 14.22 -27.45
C ALA A 244 12.36 13.85 -25.97
N THR A 245 13.20 12.90 -25.51
CA THR A 245 13.61 12.71 -24.11
C THR A 245 14.53 13.83 -23.60
N GLN A 246 14.44 14.18 -22.30
CA GLN A 246 15.55 14.73 -21.53
C GLN A 246 15.61 14.10 -20.12
N ASP A 247 16.79 13.60 -19.74
CA ASP A 247 17.10 13.14 -18.38
C ASP A 247 17.43 14.33 -17.46
N GLU A 248 16.92 14.33 -16.22
CA GLU A 248 17.54 15.08 -15.12
C GLU A 248 17.87 14.17 -13.92
N ASN A 249 19.11 14.33 -13.43
CA ASN A 249 19.78 13.42 -12.50
C ASN A 249 19.61 13.89 -11.04
N ILE A 250 18.73 13.22 -10.28
CA ILE A 250 18.58 13.48 -8.84
C ILE A 250 19.52 12.57 -8.04
N GLN A 251 20.66 13.13 -7.64
CA GLN A 251 21.64 12.47 -6.78
C GLN A 251 21.10 12.34 -5.34
N THR A 252 20.90 11.11 -4.87
CA THR A 252 20.59 10.83 -3.45
C THR A 252 21.86 10.59 -2.65
N THR A 253 22.27 11.58 -1.84
CA THR A 253 23.41 11.45 -0.92
C THR A 253 23.10 10.45 0.19
N LYS A 254 23.67 9.25 0.10
CA LYS A 254 23.67 8.28 1.20
C LYS A 254 24.51 8.79 2.36
N ASN A 255 23.96 8.73 3.58
CA ASN A 255 24.59 8.09 4.76
C ASN A 255 23.87 8.47 6.07
N LYS A 256 23.26 7.47 6.73
CA LYS A 256 23.67 7.12 8.09
C LYS A 256 23.19 5.73 8.52
N THR A 257 24.03 5.13 9.36
CA THR A 257 23.90 3.81 9.98
C THR A 257 22.57 3.64 10.72
N TRP A 258 21.91 2.50 10.56
CA TRP A 258 20.89 2.05 11.49
C TRP A 258 21.55 1.21 12.59
N GLU A 259 21.40 1.63 13.85
CA GLU A 259 21.62 0.75 15.00
C GLU A 259 20.52 1.01 16.03
N THR A 260 19.80 -0.05 16.37
CA THR A 260 18.93 -0.16 17.56
C THR A 260 17.75 0.82 17.71
N THR A 261 16.67 0.57 16.96
CA THR A 261 15.30 0.87 17.43
C THR A 261 14.41 -0.35 17.25
N ARG A 262 13.73 -0.81 18.32
CA ARG A 262 12.73 -1.89 18.25
C ARG A 262 11.38 -1.33 17.78
N VAL A 263 11.30 -0.91 16.52
CA VAL A 263 10.02 -0.48 15.93
C VAL A 263 9.15 -1.71 15.66
N TYR A 264 7.88 -1.66 16.07
CA TYR A 264 6.87 -2.63 15.67
C TYR A 264 6.55 -2.35 14.18
N LEU A 265 7.03 -3.20 13.28
CA LEU A 265 6.94 -2.99 11.81
C LEU A 265 5.49 -2.80 11.35
N LEU A 266 4.58 -3.56 11.96
CA LEU A 266 3.15 -3.32 11.97
C LEU A 266 2.77 -2.95 13.41
N PRO A 267 2.43 -1.68 13.69
CA PRO A 267 1.80 -1.28 14.93
C PRO A 267 0.29 -1.44 14.81
N VAL A 268 -0.32 -2.23 15.71
CA VAL A 268 -1.76 -2.11 16.01
C VAL A 268 -2.08 -0.63 16.27
N PRO A 269 -3.13 -0.06 15.64
CA PRO A 269 -3.60 1.29 15.92
C PRO A 269 -3.73 1.57 17.42
N ARG A 270 -2.82 2.41 17.95
CA ARG A 270 -2.92 2.90 19.32
C ARG A 270 -3.91 4.05 19.36
N TYR A 271 -5.15 3.73 19.69
CA TYR A 271 -6.18 4.71 20.00
C TYR A 271 -5.86 5.39 21.33
N SER A 272 -5.79 6.72 21.34
CA SER A 272 -5.67 7.51 22.56
C SER A 272 -6.89 7.32 23.47
N VAL A 273 -6.69 6.80 24.67
CA VAL A 273 -7.76 6.69 25.68
C VAL A 273 -7.99 8.07 26.31
N LEU A 274 -9.18 8.63 26.10
CA LEU A 274 -9.70 9.85 26.72
C LEU A 274 -10.60 9.54 27.92
#